data_AF-A0AAW8KV92-F1
#
_entry.id   AF-A0AAW8KV92-F1
#
_cell.length_a   1.000
_cell.length_b   1.000
_cell.length_c   1.000
_cell.angle_alpha   90.00
_cell.angle_beta   90.00
_cell.angle_gamma   90.00
#
_symmetry.space_group_name_H-M   'P 1'
#
loop_
_entity.id
_entity.type
_entity.pdbx_description
1 polymer ?
#
loop_
_entity_poly.entity_id
_entity_poly.type
_entity_poly.pdbx_seq_one_letter_code
_entity_poly.pdbx_strand_id
1 'polypeptide(L)'
;KDRVRSAIINSGFQFPTKRLTINLAPADLPKDGSRLDLPIAVGILIASGQLPENCAEDFELIGELALDGHVRLVSGTLTLAMACQQAKH
;
A
#
# COMPACT_ATOMS: atom_id res chain seq x y z
N LYS A 1 -9.65 3.31 5.35
CA LYS A 1 -9.82 1.93 5.91
C LYS A 1 -10.78 1.10 5.06
N ASP A 2 -12.05 1.47 4.93
CA ASP A 2 -13.01 0.67 4.15
C ASP A 2 -12.67 0.59 2.65
N ARG A 3 -12.04 1.62 2.10
CA ARG A 3 -11.58 1.64 0.71
C ARG A 3 -10.57 0.55 0.37
N VAL A 4 -9.56 0.36 1.22
CA VAL A 4 -8.54 -0.71 1.07
C VAL A 4 -9.20 -2.08 1.13
N ARG A 5 -10.17 -2.26 2.06
CA ARG A 5 -10.93 -3.50 2.17
C ARG A 5 -11.72 -3.80 0.89
N SER A 6 -12.49 -2.83 0.40
CA SER A 6 -13.27 -2.99 -0.83
C SER A 6 -12.38 -3.28 -2.03
N ALA A 7 -11.26 -2.57 -2.16
CA ALA A 7 -10.29 -2.79 -3.23
C ALA A 7 -9.70 -4.21 -3.20
N ILE A 8 -9.27 -4.70 -2.03
CA ILE A 8 -8.77 -6.07 -1.87
C ILE A 8 -9.80 -7.10 -2.34
N ILE A 9 -11.05 -6.96 -1.88
CA ILE A 9 -12.14 -7.90 -2.21
C ILE A 9 -12.45 -7.85 -3.71
N ASN A 10 -12.55 -6.66 -4.29
CA ASN A 10 -12.87 -6.49 -5.71
C ASN A 10 -11.71 -6.87 -6.63
N SER A 11 -10.48 -6.91 -6.12
CA SER A 11 -9.31 -7.49 -6.80
C SER A 11 -9.22 -9.02 -6.67
N GLY A 12 -10.21 -9.69 -6.05
CA GLY A 12 -10.26 -11.15 -5.94
C GLY A 12 -9.50 -11.74 -4.75
N PHE A 13 -8.98 -10.91 -3.85
CA PHE A 13 -8.29 -11.36 -2.64
C PHE A 13 -9.23 -11.38 -1.43
N GLN A 14 -8.79 -12.05 -0.37
CA GLN A 14 -9.53 -12.13 0.89
C GLN A 14 -9.06 -11.06 1.86
N PHE A 15 -9.98 -10.29 2.43
CA PHE A 15 -9.64 -9.41 3.55
C PHE A 15 -9.63 -10.21 4.86
N PRO A 16 -8.54 -10.19 5.65
CA PRO A 16 -8.45 -11.01 6.86
C PRO A 16 -9.52 -10.64 7.88
N THR A 17 -10.11 -11.65 8.53
CA THR A 17 -11.13 -11.49 9.58
C THR A 17 -10.54 -11.24 10.97
N LYS A 18 -9.22 -11.45 11.12
CA LYS A 18 -8.48 -11.21 12.37
C LYS A 18 -8.19 -9.71 12.55
N ARG A 19 -7.99 -9.30 13.79
CA ARG A 19 -7.55 -7.93 14.11
C ARG A 19 -6.17 -7.72 13.50
N LEU A 20 -6.05 -6.69 12.66
CA LEU A 20 -4.79 -6.29 12.03
C LEU A 20 -4.38 -4.91 12.55
N THR A 21 -3.09 -4.77 12.84
CA THR A 21 -2.45 -3.50 13.19
C THR A 21 -1.58 -3.07 12.03
N ILE A 22 -1.84 -1.88 11.48
CA ILE A 22 -1.02 -1.26 10.45
C ILE A 22 -0.23 -0.15 11.13
N ASN A 23 1.09 -0.27 11.14
CA ASN A 23 1.95 0.77 11.67
C ASN A 23 2.38 1.70 10.53
N LEU A 24 2.12 3.00 10.69
CA LEU A 24 2.59 4.03 9.77
C LEU A 24 3.55 4.93 10.54
N ALA A 25 4.85 4.70 10.37
CA ALA A 25 5.91 5.46 11.00
C ALA A 25 6.60 6.40 9.99
N PRO A 26 7.23 7.49 10.45
CA PRO A 26 7.22 8.05 11.81
C PRO A 26 5.89 8.77 12.10
N ALA A 27 5.45 8.81 13.36
CA ALA A 27 4.17 9.41 13.76
C ALA A 27 4.10 10.93 13.49
N ASP A 28 5.25 11.60 13.47
CA ASP A 28 5.37 13.07 13.49
C ASP A 28 5.14 13.76 12.14
N LEU A 29 5.14 13.01 11.04
CA LEU A 29 4.83 13.53 9.70
C LEU A 29 3.34 13.33 9.37
N PRO A 30 2.66 14.31 8.75
CA PRO A 30 1.29 14.14 8.29
C PRO A 30 1.23 13.00 7.26
N LYS A 31 0.47 11.95 7.58
CA LYS A 31 0.20 10.80 6.67
C LYS A 31 -1.05 11.09 5.86
N ASP A 32 -1.19 12.31 5.39
CA ASP A 32 -2.38 12.74 4.69
C ASP A 32 -2.36 12.27 3.24
N GLY A 33 -3.40 11.52 2.88
CA GLY A 33 -3.68 11.13 1.51
C GLY A 33 -3.98 9.66 1.33
N SER A 34 -4.74 9.37 0.28
CA SER A 34 -5.05 8.03 -0.20
C SER A 34 -3.83 7.28 -0.76
N ARG A 35 -2.68 7.96 -0.93
CA ARG A 35 -1.47 7.43 -1.60
C ARG A 35 -0.85 6.21 -0.92
N LEU A 36 -1.26 5.94 0.33
CA LEU A 36 -0.83 4.79 1.11
C LEU A 36 -1.77 3.58 0.96
N ASP A 37 -2.86 3.69 0.19
CA ASP A 37 -3.80 2.58 0.05
C ASP A 37 -3.15 1.34 -0.57
N LEU A 38 -2.38 1.52 -1.65
CA LEU A 38 -1.67 0.43 -2.31
C LEU A 38 -0.65 -0.26 -1.40
N PRO A 39 0.34 0.45 -0.78
CA PRO A 39 1.30 -0.20 0.11
C PRO A 39 0.61 -0.86 1.31
N ILE A 40 -0.46 -0.26 1.85
CA ILE A 40 -1.24 -0.90 2.92
C ILE A 40 -1.90 -2.19 2.42
N ALA A 41 -2.51 -2.19 1.23
CA ALA A 41 -3.13 -3.39 0.67
C ALA A 41 -2.10 -4.51 0.46
N VAL A 42 -0.94 -4.20 -0.13
CA VAL A 42 0.14 -5.16 -0.33
C VAL A 42 0.63 -5.72 1.01
N GLY A 43 0.84 -4.87 2.01
CA GLY A 43 1.23 -5.31 3.36
C GLY A 43 0.19 -6.23 4.01
N ILE A 44 -1.11 -5.98 3.82
CA ILE A 44 -2.19 -6.87 4.28
C ILE A 44 -2.10 -8.24 3.58
N LEU A 45 -1.89 -8.24 2.26
CA LEU A 45 -1.85 -9.47 1.47
C LEU A 45 -0.62 -10.32 1.82
N ILE A 46 0.55 -9.70 2.00
CA ILE A 46 1.76 -10.37 2.48
C ILE A 46 1.53 -10.93 3.90
N ALA A 47 1.07 -10.11 4.84
CA ALA A 47 0.84 -10.54 6.23
C ALA A 47 -0.26 -11.61 6.38
N SER A 48 -1.14 -11.74 5.39
CA SER A 48 -2.16 -12.80 5.33
C SER A 48 -1.73 -14.03 4.51
N GLY A 49 -0.50 -14.06 3.99
CA GLY A 49 0.04 -15.17 3.21
C GLY A 49 -0.54 -15.31 1.80
N GLN A 50 -1.20 -14.28 1.28
CA GLN A 50 -1.75 -14.26 -0.07
C GLN A 50 -0.74 -13.79 -1.12
N LEU A 51 0.36 -13.16 -0.67
CA LEU A 51 1.53 -12.84 -1.47
C LEU A 51 2.79 -13.42 -0.81
N PRO A 52 3.85 -13.72 -1.58
CA PRO A 52 5.15 -14.14 -1.02
C PRO A 52 5.73 -13.06 -0.10
N GLU A 53 6.34 -13.47 1.01
CA GLU A 53 6.86 -12.53 2.04
C GLU A 53 7.85 -11.50 1.47
N ASN A 54 8.65 -11.91 0.49
CA ASN A 54 9.74 -11.12 -0.04
C ASN A 54 9.40 -10.40 -1.36
N CYS A 55 8.14 -10.44 -1.81
CA CYS A 55 7.80 -9.91 -3.13
C CYS A 55 7.90 -8.37 -3.24
N ALA A 56 8.08 -7.69 -2.12
CA ALA A 56 8.15 -6.23 -2.04
C ALA A 56 9.50 -5.72 -1.48
N GLU A 57 10.50 -6.58 -1.28
CA GLU A 57 11.79 -6.19 -0.67
C GLU A 57 12.52 -5.10 -1.48
N ASP A 58 12.48 -5.21 -2.80
CA ASP A 58 13.16 -4.28 -3.73
C ASP A 58 12.20 -3.23 -4.32
N PHE A 59 11.05 -2.98 -3.68
CA PHE A 59 10.02 -2.10 -4.22
C PHE A 59 9.58 -1.02 -3.24
N GLU A 60 9.67 0.22 -3.67
CA GLU A 60 8.98 1.35 -3.04
C GLU A 60 7.59 1.52 -3.68
N LEU A 61 6.54 1.34 -2.87
CA LEU A 61 5.16 1.34 -3.35
C LEU A 61 4.43 2.63 -2.98
N ILE A 62 3.88 3.29 -3.99
CA ILE A 62 2.94 4.39 -3.84
C ILE A 62 1.74 4.18 -4.73
N GLY A 63 0.54 4.45 -4.21
CA GLY A 63 -0.66 4.33 -5.03
C GLY A 63 -1.93 4.51 -4.24
N GLU A 64 -2.92 5.06 -4.92
CA GLU A 64 -4.28 5.17 -4.43
C GLU A 64 -5.11 4.00 -4.95
N LEU A 65 -6.03 3.48 -4.15
CA LEU A 65 -6.93 2.42 -4.60
C LEU A 65 -8.33 2.98 -4.81
N ALA A 66 -8.89 2.71 -5.99
CA ALA A 66 -10.32 2.83 -6.22
C ALA A 66 -11.06 1.68 -5.53
N LEU A 67 -12.36 1.88 -5.27
CA LEU A 67 -13.19 0.88 -4.60
C LEU A 67 -13.32 -0.41 -5.41
N ASP A 68 -13.20 -0.33 -6.74
CA ASP A 68 -13.27 -1.44 -7.70
C ASP A 68 -11.96 -2.24 -7.82
N GLY A 69 -10.92 -1.88 -7.06
CA GLY A 69 -9.62 -2.57 -7.07
C GLY A 69 -8.60 -1.98 -8.03
N HIS A 70 -8.96 -0.96 -8.83
CA HIS A 70 -8.00 -0.30 -9.71
C HIS A 70 -7.05 0.62 -8.94
N VAL A 71 -5.79 0.67 -9.38
CA VAL A 71 -4.80 1.64 -8.90
C VAL A 71 -5.03 2.98 -9.60
N ARG A 72 -5.17 4.04 -8.81
CA ARG A 72 -5.31 5.42 -9.29
C ARG A 72 -3.95 6.11 -9.28
N LEU A 73 -3.80 7.04 -10.23
CA LEU A 73 -2.62 7.89 -10.33
C LEU A 73 -2.43 8.73 -9.07
N VAL A 74 -1.18 8.90 -8.67
CA VAL A 74 -0.75 9.79 -7.59
C VAL A 74 0.08 10.93 -8.15
N SER A 75 0.00 12.10 -7.53
CA SER A 75 0.88 13.22 -7.89
C SER A 75 2.25 13.08 -7.20
N GLY A 76 3.29 13.71 -7.77
CA GLY A 76 4.63 13.72 -7.16
C GLY A 76 5.47 12.47 -7.40
N THR A 77 5.09 11.62 -8.35
CA THR A 77 5.82 10.38 -8.69
C THR A 77 7.28 10.64 -9.10
N LEU A 78 7.56 11.72 -9.83
CA LEU A 78 8.94 12.06 -10.20
C LEU A 78 9.81 12.37 -8.98
N THR A 79 9.32 13.21 -8.07
CA THR A 79 10.03 13.55 -6.83
C THR A 79 10.27 12.31 -5.97
N LEU A 80 9.27 11.41 -5.90
CA LEU A 80 9.43 10.15 -5.19
C LEU A 80 10.45 9.23 -5.85
N ALA A 81 10.43 9.09 -7.18
CA ALA A 81 11.40 8.28 -7.90
C ALA A 81 12.84 8.78 -7.69
N MET A 82 13.04 10.10 -7.69
CA MET A 82 14.34 10.70 -7.35
C MET A 82 14.77 10.39 -5.91
N ALA A 83 13.82 10.43 -4.96
CA ALA A 83 14.10 10.08 -3.57
C ALA A 83 14.45 8.59 -3.40
N CYS A 84 13.76 7.69 -4.11
CA CYS A 84 14.08 6.25 -4.13
C CYS A 84 15.49 6.03 -4.67
N GLN A 85 15.82 6.64 -5.81
CA GLN A 85 17.16 6.58 -6.40
C GLN A 85 18.23 7.07 -5.41
N GLN A 86 17.98 8.16 -4.68
CA GLN A 86 18.92 8.68 -3.69
C GLN A 86 19.06 7.75 -2.47
N ALA A 87 17.97 7.10 -2.06
CA ALA A 87 17.96 6.08 -1.01
C ALA A 87 18.58 4.74 -1.45
N LYS A 88 18.88 4.57 -2.74
CA LYS A 88 19.35 3.33 -3.38
C LYS A 88 18.34 2.19 -3.30
N HIS A 89 17.06 2.53 -3.38
CA HIS A 89 15.94 1.60 -3.52
C HIS A 89 15.32 1.74 -4.92
#